data_AF-A0A7W1QV35-F1
#
_entry.id   AF-A0A7W1QV35-F1
#
_cell.length_a   1.000
_cell.length_b   1.000
_cell.length_c   1.000
_cell.angle_alpha   90.00
_cell.angle_beta   90.00
_cell.angle_gamma   90.00
#
_symmetry.space_group_name_H-M   'P 1'
#
loop_
_entity.id
_entity.type
_entity.pdbx_description
1 polymer ?
#
loop_
_entity_poly.entity_id
_entity_poly.type
_entity_poly.pdbx_seq_one_letter_code
_entity_poly.pdbx_strand_id
1 'polypeptide(L)'
;MRVCVQGIGVLGAGLPDWPTARAILCGGRVYRQEPPPQPRPDLLPPNERRRGAAIMRWSIAAAQEAVAASGLAASDLATVFTSSGGDADTLNNICQALATPERIVSPTRFQNSVHNA
;
A
#
# COMPACT_ATOMS: atom_id res chain seq x y z
N MET A 1 -15.26 26.30 -1.43
CA MET A 1 -14.22 25.48 -2.08
C MET A 1 -14.88 24.26 -2.71
N ARG A 2 -14.53 23.89 -3.95
CA ARG A 2 -15.01 22.67 -4.62
C ARG A 2 -13.82 21.74 -4.82
N VAL A 3 -14.03 20.45 -4.58
CA VAL A 3 -13.01 19.40 -4.74
C VAL A 3 -13.59 18.35 -5.68
N CYS A 4 -12.74 17.78 -6.54
CA CYS A 4 -13.11 16.71 -7.46
C CYS A 4 -12.04 15.61 -7.46
N VAL A 5 -12.45 14.41 -7.84
CA VAL A 5 -11.56 13.24 -7.96
C VAL A 5 -11.05 13.19 -9.40
N GLN A 6 -9.74 13.32 -9.58
CA GLN A 6 -9.08 13.29 -10.90
C GLN A 6 -8.65 11.87 -11.30
N GLY A 7 -8.42 10.99 -10.34
CA GLY A 7 -8.00 9.62 -10.58
C GLY A 7 -8.28 8.74 -9.37
N ILE A 8 -8.50 7.45 -9.62
CA ILE A 8 -8.74 6.44 -8.59
C ILE A 8 -7.83 5.26 -8.90
N GLY A 9 -7.21 4.72 -7.85
CA GLY A 9 -6.50 3.45 -7.90
C GLY A 9 -6.97 2.54 -6.78
N VAL A 10 -7.08 1.25 -7.06
CA VAL A 10 -7.58 0.25 -6.14
C VAL A 10 -6.75 -1.01 -6.24
N LEU A 11 -6.39 -1.56 -5.08
CA LEU A 11 -5.71 -2.85 -5.00
C LEU A 11 -6.30 -3.66 -3.85
N GLY A 12 -6.64 -4.92 -4.12
CA GLY A 12 -7.29 -5.83 -3.17
C GLY A 12 -7.38 -7.26 -3.69
N ALA A 13 -7.77 -8.17 -2.79
CA ALA A 13 -8.12 -9.55 -3.14
C ALA A 13 -9.30 -9.58 -4.13
N GLY A 14 -9.06 -10.04 -5.35
CA GLY A 14 -10.04 -10.01 -6.46
C GLY A 14 -10.28 -8.63 -7.07
N LEU A 15 -9.47 -7.62 -6.68
CA LEU A 15 -9.55 -6.24 -7.15
C LEU A 15 -8.14 -5.75 -7.54
N PRO A 16 -7.59 -6.22 -8.68
CA PRO A 16 -6.21 -5.91 -9.07
C PRO A 16 -6.02 -4.46 -9.56
N ASP A 17 -7.10 -3.80 -9.98
CA ASP A 17 -7.10 -2.47 -10.58
C ASP A 17 -8.48 -1.79 -10.46
N TRP A 18 -8.52 -0.48 -10.71
CA TRP A 18 -9.73 0.34 -10.70
C TRP A 18 -10.74 -0.04 -11.80
N PRO A 19 -10.37 -0.30 -13.07
CA PRO A 19 -11.33 -0.74 -14.08
C PRO A 19 -12.10 -2.00 -13.67
N THR A 20 -11.42 -2.99 -13.10
CA THR A 20 -12.01 -4.22 -12.57
C THR A 20 -12.89 -3.92 -11.37
N ALA A 21 -12.41 -3.13 -10.42
CA ALA A 21 -13.20 -2.75 -9.25
C ALA A 21 -14.48 -2.01 -9.65
N ARG A 22 -14.40 -1.04 -10.58
CA ARG A 22 -15.55 -0.31 -11.10
C ARG A 22 -16.56 -1.25 -11.77
N ALA A 23 -16.10 -2.18 -12.61
CA ALA A 23 -17.00 -3.13 -13.26
C ALA A 23 -17.76 -4.01 -12.25
N ILE A 24 -17.09 -4.42 -11.17
CA ILE A 24 -17.70 -5.18 -10.07
C ILE A 24 -18.70 -4.31 -9.29
N LEU A 25 -18.28 -3.12 -8.87
CA LEU A 25 -19.10 -2.19 -8.07
C LEU A 25 -20.33 -1.70 -8.83
N CYS A 26 -20.26 -1.59 -10.15
CA CYS A 26 -21.40 -1.24 -11.00
C CYS A 26 -22.29 -2.46 -11.37
N GLY A 27 -21.99 -3.65 -10.84
CA GLY A 27 -22.76 -4.88 -11.10
C GLY A 27 -22.51 -5.53 -12.47
N GLY A 28 -21.55 -5.04 -13.25
CA GLY A 28 -21.19 -5.59 -14.55
C GLY A 28 -20.36 -6.88 -14.47
N ARG A 29 -19.76 -7.17 -13.31
CA ARG A 29 -19.03 -8.41 -13.02
C ARG A 29 -19.33 -8.86 -11.59
N VAL A 30 -19.40 -10.17 -11.38
CA VAL A 30 -19.55 -10.74 -10.02
C VAL A 30 -18.19 -10.75 -9.34
N TYR A 31 -18.13 -10.23 -8.11
CA TYR A 31 -16.94 -10.32 -7.28
C TYR A 31 -16.57 -11.79 -6.99
N ARG A 32 -15.30 -12.12 -7.15
CA ARG A 32 -14.74 -13.41 -6.71
C ARG A 32 -13.53 -13.13 -5.84
N GLN A 33 -13.47 -13.82 -4.71
CA GLN A 33 -12.31 -13.76 -3.83
C GLN A 33 -11.14 -14.47 -4.51
N GLU A 34 -10.04 -13.73 -4.67
CA GLU A 34 -8.77 -14.23 -5.20
C GLU A 34 -7.64 -13.93 -4.20
N PRO A 35 -6.51 -14.63 -4.29
CA PRO A 35 -5.35 -14.32 -3.46
C PRO A 35 -4.95 -12.84 -3.58
N PRO A 36 -4.56 -12.19 -2.48
CA PRO A 36 -4.12 -10.80 -2.54
C PRO A 36 -2.86 -10.68 -3.41
N PRO A 37 -2.80 -9.69 -4.32
CA PRO A 37 -1.63 -9.49 -5.17
C PRO A 37 -0.37 -9.15 -4.36
N GLN A 38 0.81 -9.38 -4.93
CA GLN A 38 2.07 -8.92 -4.36
C GLN A 38 2.61 -7.74 -5.20
N PRO A 39 2.17 -6.51 -4.92
CA PRO A 39 2.50 -5.36 -5.76
C PRO A 39 4.00 -5.06 -5.77
N ARG A 40 4.50 -4.70 -6.96
CA ARG A 40 5.85 -4.21 -7.18
C ARG A 40 5.78 -2.86 -7.92
N PRO A 41 5.45 -1.77 -7.21
CA PRO A 41 5.30 -0.47 -7.85
C PRO A 41 6.62 0.02 -8.42
N ASP A 42 6.56 0.61 -9.61
CA ASP A 42 7.74 1.13 -10.31
C ASP A 42 8.17 2.50 -9.80
N LEU A 43 7.25 3.22 -9.16
CA LEU A 43 7.52 4.51 -8.51
C LEU A 43 8.57 4.38 -7.38
N LEU A 44 8.69 3.21 -6.75
CA LEU A 44 9.69 2.98 -5.72
C LEU A 44 11.05 2.63 -6.36
N PRO A 45 12.15 3.31 -5.96
CA PRO A 45 13.47 2.88 -6.39
C PRO A 45 13.79 1.46 -5.88
N PRO A 46 14.72 0.73 -6.52
CA PRO A 46 14.91 -0.70 -6.27
C PRO A 46 15.19 -1.08 -4.81
N ASN A 47 15.90 -0.21 -4.07
CA ASN A 47 16.27 -0.47 -2.67
C ASN A 47 15.04 -0.38 -1.75
N GLU A 48 14.23 0.66 -1.92
CA GLU A 48 12.99 0.92 -1.19
C GLU A 48 11.94 -0.14 -1.55
N ARG A 49 11.86 -0.52 -2.83
CA ARG A 49 10.98 -1.60 -3.30
C ARG A 49 11.31 -2.94 -2.65
N ARG A 50 12.60 -3.22 -2.43
CA ARG A 50 13.09 -4.46 -1.80
C ARG A 50 12.93 -4.46 -0.27
N ARG A 51 13.16 -3.31 0.37
CA ARG A 51 13.23 -3.19 1.85
C ARG A 51 11.93 -2.70 2.49
N GLY A 52 11.05 -2.09 1.73
CA GLY A 52 9.81 -1.49 2.22
C GLY A 52 8.84 -2.52 2.79
N ALA A 53 8.01 -2.05 3.72
CA ALA A 53 6.90 -2.83 4.28
C ALA A 53 5.91 -3.25 3.18
N ALA A 54 5.12 -4.29 3.45
CA ALA A 54 4.03 -4.69 2.55
C ALA A 54 3.05 -3.51 2.36
N ILE A 55 2.63 -2.87 3.44
CA ILE A 55 1.68 -1.75 3.39
C ILE A 55 2.18 -0.60 2.49
N MET A 56 3.47 -0.24 2.56
CA MET A 56 4.07 0.77 1.69
C MET A 56 3.92 0.38 0.21
N ARG A 57 4.31 -0.85 -0.18
CA ARG A 57 4.20 -1.29 -1.58
C ARG A 57 2.77 -1.26 -2.09
N TRP A 58 1.82 -1.62 -1.24
CA TRP A 58 0.39 -1.58 -1.56
C TRP A 58 -0.13 -0.15 -1.75
N SER A 59 0.17 0.73 -0.79
CA SER A 59 -0.22 2.14 -0.86
C SER A 59 0.35 2.84 -2.10
N ILE A 60 1.63 2.59 -2.41
CA ILE A 60 2.27 3.19 -3.59
C ILE A 60 1.73 2.60 -4.89
N ALA A 61 1.43 1.30 -4.95
CA ALA A 61 0.84 0.70 -6.15
C ALA A 61 -0.55 1.29 -6.46
N ALA A 62 -1.43 1.42 -5.46
CA ALA A 62 -2.72 2.06 -5.63
C ALA A 62 -2.58 3.55 -5.99
N ALA A 63 -1.64 4.26 -5.36
CA ALA A 63 -1.38 5.66 -5.69
C ALA A 63 -0.85 5.83 -7.12
N GLN A 64 0.03 4.93 -7.59
CA GLN A 64 0.57 4.95 -8.95
C GLN A 64 -0.54 4.80 -10.00
N GLU A 65 -1.51 3.91 -9.77
CA GLU A 65 -2.69 3.79 -10.63
C GLU A 65 -3.54 5.07 -10.64
N ALA A 66 -3.79 5.66 -9.47
CA ALA A 66 -4.57 6.90 -9.36
C ALA A 66 -3.88 8.07 -10.07
N VAL A 67 -2.56 8.20 -9.92
CA VAL A 67 -1.77 9.25 -10.59
C VAL A 67 -1.81 9.05 -12.10
N ALA A 68 -1.60 7.83 -12.59
CA ALA A 68 -1.68 7.52 -14.01
C ALA A 68 -3.07 7.87 -14.60
N ALA A 69 -4.15 7.55 -13.88
CA ALA A 69 -5.51 7.89 -14.29
C ALA A 69 -5.79 9.40 -14.31
N SER A 70 -5.13 10.16 -13.43
CA SER A 70 -5.29 11.62 -13.35
C SER A 70 -4.54 12.40 -14.44
N GLY A 71 -3.52 11.81 -15.06
CA GLY A 71 -2.63 12.49 -16.00
C GLY A 71 -1.70 13.54 -15.38
N LEU A 72 -1.66 13.64 -14.05
CA LEU A 72 -0.77 14.55 -13.31
C LEU A 72 0.61 13.91 -13.08
N ALA A 73 1.64 14.74 -12.88
CA ALA A 73 2.94 14.26 -12.48
C ALA A 73 2.98 13.98 -10.97
N ALA A 74 3.48 12.81 -10.56
CA ALA A 74 3.57 12.44 -9.14
C ALA A 74 4.40 13.45 -8.32
N SER A 75 5.40 14.09 -8.94
CA SER A 75 6.26 15.10 -8.31
C SER A 75 5.50 16.36 -7.85
N ASP A 76 4.35 16.62 -8.45
CA ASP A 76 3.60 17.87 -8.26
C ASP A 76 2.47 17.71 -7.23
N LEU A 77 2.30 16.50 -6.70
CA LEU A 77 1.21 16.15 -5.80
C LEU A 77 1.68 16.12 -4.35
N ALA A 78 1.00 16.90 -3.50
CA ALA A 78 1.06 16.67 -2.06
C ALA A 78 0.39 15.33 -1.74
N THR A 79 1.05 14.50 -0.93
CA THR A 79 0.57 13.15 -0.60
C THR A 79 0.26 13.03 0.89
N VAL A 80 -0.87 12.37 1.18
CA VAL A 80 -1.25 11.97 2.54
C VAL A 80 -1.66 10.52 2.47
N PHE A 81 -0.97 9.67 3.23
CA PHE A 81 -1.31 8.26 3.38
C PHE A 81 -1.91 8.04 4.77
N THR A 82 -2.88 7.13 4.84
CA THR A 82 -3.54 6.77 6.10
C THR A 82 -3.72 5.26 6.17
N SER A 83 -3.68 4.72 7.39
CA SER A 83 -3.90 3.31 7.69
C SER A 83 -4.54 3.18 9.06
N SER A 84 -5.43 2.19 9.22
CA SER A 84 -6.04 1.88 10.51
C SER A 84 -5.12 1.12 11.46
N GLY A 85 -4.19 0.31 10.93
CA GLY A 85 -3.32 -0.56 11.73
C GLY A 85 -1.84 -0.49 11.38
N GLY A 86 -1.47 0.28 10.35
CA GLY A 86 -0.09 0.36 9.87
C GLY A 86 0.51 -0.97 9.43
N ASP A 87 1.79 -1.16 9.69
CA ASP A 87 2.49 -2.42 9.42
C ASP A 87 2.33 -3.40 10.60
N ALA A 88 1.21 -4.13 10.59
CA ALA A 88 0.90 -5.13 11.60
C ALA A 88 1.94 -6.27 11.66
N ASP A 89 2.56 -6.63 10.54
CA ASP A 89 3.58 -7.68 10.51
C ASP A 89 4.84 -7.22 11.24
N THR A 90 5.30 -6.00 10.98
CA THR A 90 6.46 -5.42 11.70
C THR A 90 6.17 -5.30 13.19
N LEU A 91 4.98 -4.82 13.57
CA LEU A 91 4.53 -4.74 14.97
C LEU A 91 4.53 -6.12 15.65
N ASN A 92 3.89 -7.11 15.04
CA ASN A 92 3.85 -8.47 15.60
C ASN A 92 5.25 -9.06 15.77
N ASN A 93 6.14 -8.88 14.78
CA ASN A 93 7.53 -9.33 14.87
C ASN A 93 8.29 -8.68 16.04
N ILE A 94 8.07 -7.38 16.29
CA ILE A 94 8.69 -6.69 17.42
C ILE A 94 8.16 -7.25 18.74
N CYS A 95 6.85 -7.43 18.87
CA CYS A 95 6.24 -8.02 20.06
C CYS A 95 6.77 -9.44 20.33
N GLN A 96 6.91 -10.26 19.28
CA GLN A 96 7.49 -11.60 19.40
C GLN A 96 8.94 -11.56 19.87
N ALA A 97 9.77 -10.66 19.32
CA ALA A 97 11.16 -10.50 19.74
C ALA A 97 11.26 -10.05 21.21
N LEU A 98 10.38 -9.15 21.66
CA LEU A 98 10.34 -8.70 23.05
C LEU A 98 9.84 -9.77 24.03
N ALA A 99 9.11 -10.78 23.53
CA ALA A 99 8.68 -11.92 24.33
C ALA A 99 9.78 -12.97 24.55
N THR A 100 10.92 -12.89 23.84
CA THR A 100 12.06 -13.79 24.08
C THR A 100 12.97 -13.27 25.21
N PRO A 101 13.80 -14.13 25.83
CA PRO A 101 14.75 -13.70 26.86
C PRO A 101 15.76 -12.66 26.38
N GLU A 102 16.20 -12.75 25.11
CA GLU A 102 17.25 -11.90 24.53
C GLU A 102 16.73 -10.50 24.19
N ARG A 103 15.45 -10.36 23.83
CA ARG A 103 14.77 -9.09 23.52
C ARG A 103 15.46 -8.27 22.42
N ILE A 104 16.06 -8.95 21.45
CA ILE A 104 16.82 -8.31 20.38
C ILE A 104 15.87 -7.90 19.26
N VAL A 105 15.71 -6.60 19.04
CA VAL A 105 14.98 -6.02 17.91
C VAL A 105 15.96 -5.54 16.84
N SER A 106 15.75 -5.95 15.59
CA SER A 106 16.56 -5.48 14.45
C SER A 106 16.40 -3.96 14.25
N PRO A 107 17.49 -3.17 14.14
CA PRO A 107 17.41 -1.74 13.89
C PRO A 107 16.62 -1.38 12.63
N THR A 108 16.78 -2.14 11.55
CA THR A 108 16.05 -1.93 10.29
C THR A 108 14.55 -2.19 10.46
N ARG A 109 14.17 -3.22 11.22
CA ARG A 109 12.74 -3.47 11.50
C ARG A 109 12.14 -2.39 12.39
N PHE A 110 12.88 -1.89 13.35
CA PHE A 110 12.42 -0.78 14.19
C PHE A 110 12.18 0.48 13.37
N GLN A 111 13.09 0.82 12.45
CA GLN A 111 12.91 1.95 11.52
C GLN A 111 11.70 1.77 10.58
N ASN A 112 11.34 0.54 10.22
CA ASN A 112 10.15 0.25 9.41
C ASN A 112 8.85 0.19 10.23
N SER A 113 8.91 0.34 11.56
CA SER A 113 7.72 0.28 12.43
C SER A 113 6.94 1.59 12.49
N VAL A 114 7.57 2.70 12.13
CA VAL A 114 6.93 4.01 12.05
C VAL A 114 6.04 4.10 10.80
N HIS A 115 4.82 4.61 10.97
CA HIS A 115 3.80 4.67 9.91
C HIS A 115 4.12 5.62 8.76
N ASN A 116 5.11 6.48 8.92
CA ASN A 116 5.56 7.46 7.93
C ASN A 116 6.89 7.07 7.25
N ALA A 117 7.36 5.83 7.42
CA ALA A 117 8.54 5.30 6.75
C ALA A 117 8.29 4.91 5.29
#